data_AF-A0A0P9CZ82-F1
#
_entry.id   AF-A0A0P9CZ82-F1
#
_cell.length_a   1.000
_cell.length_b   1.000
_cell.length_c   1.000
_cell.angle_alpha   90.00
_cell.angle_beta   90.00
_cell.angle_gamma   90.00
#
_symmetry.space_group_name_H-M   'P 1'
#
loop_
_entity.id
_entity.type
_entity.pdbx_description
1 polymer ?
#
loop_
_entity_poly.entity_id
_entity_poly.type
_entity_poly.pdbx_seq_one_letter_code
_entity_poly.pdbx_strand_id
1 'polypeptide(L)'
;IHPIFKWFEKWCNDEYRHGEFFSLLMRSQPELLQGVNQRWIRFFLLAVYATMYLNDSRRADFYSALGLNWREYDQRVIRLTNNISTQVYPVTLPVDNPQFFKNLDACARYDALSRQLDARGDAISKLRSARLKSALGLRLFSTFRLPAQVTTEANRWQGLAGFPNYPGPRMHERAVSA
;
A
#
# COMPACT_ATOMS: atom_id res chain seq x y z
N ILE A 1 -5.66 -29.47 -0.59
CA ILE A 1 -5.85 -28.03 -0.92
C ILE A 1 -7.34 -27.80 -1.11
N HIS A 2 -7.94 -26.87 -0.34
CA HIS A 2 -9.38 -26.59 -0.36
C HIS A 2 -9.86 -26.09 -1.75
N PRO A 3 -11.08 -26.43 -2.24
CA PRO A 3 -11.56 -26.03 -3.58
C PRO A 3 -11.53 -24.53 -3.86
N ILE A 4 -11.64 -23.69 -2.82
CA ILE A 4 -11.54 -22.22 -2.93
C ILE A 4 -10.25 -21.77 -3.64
N PHE A 5 -9.13 -22.48 -3.47
CA PHE A 5 -7.86 -22.13 -4.08
C PHE A 5 -7.83 -22.33 -5.60
N LYS A 6 -8.73 -23.16 -6.17
CA LYS A 6 -8.89 -23.31 -7.63
C LYS A 6 -9.55 -22.08 -8.26
N TRP A 7 -10.41 -21.38 -7.52
CA TRP A 7 -11.07 -20.15 -7.95
C TRP A 7 -10.22 -18.92 -7.67
N PHE A 8 -9.32 -19.02 -6.70
CA PHE A 8 -8.45 -17.94 -6.28
C PHE A 8 -7.57 -17.42 -7.43
N GLU A 9 -6.96 -18.31 -8.21
CA GLU A 9 -6.15 -17.90 -9.38
C GLU A 9 -6.97 -17.11 -10.40
N LYS A 10 -8.20 -17.56 -10.70
CA LYS A 10 -9.11 -16.86 -11.61
C LYS A 10 -9.50 -15.48 -11.07
N TRP A 11 -9.79 -15.40 -9.78
CA TRP A 11 -10.11 -14.13 -9.13
C TRP A 11 -8.92 -13.17 -9.16
N CYS A 12 -7.69 -13.64 -8.87
CA CYS A 12 -6.49 -12.81 -8.99
C CYS A 12 -6.30 -12.26 -10.41
N ASN A 13 -6.62 -13.05 -11.44
CA ASN A 13 -6.58 -12.59 -12.82
C ASN A 13 -7.63 -11.50 -13.13
N ASP A 14 -8.82 -11.59 -12.52
CA ASP A 14 -9.84 -10.56 -12.68
C ASP A 14 -9.44 -9.25 -11.97
N GLU A 15 -8.88 -9.33 -10.76
CA GLU A 15 -8.35 -8.13 -10.07
C GLU A 15 -7.17 -7.51 -10.81
N TYR A 16 -6.34 -8.32 -11.45
CA TYR A 16 -5.27 -7.83 -12.32
C TYR A 16 -5.83 -7.04 -13.51
N ARG A 17 -6.88 -7.53 -14.17
CA ARG A 17 -7.55 -6.82 -15.28
C ARG A 17 -8.17 -5.50 -14.83
N HIS A 18 -8.77 -5.45 -13.64
CA HIS A 18 -9.26 -4.20 -13.07
C HIS A 18 -8.11 -3.19 -12.89
N GLY A 19 -6.97 -3.64 -12.32
CA GLY A 19 -5.78 -2.81 -12.16
C GLY A 19 -5.25 -2.26 -13.49
N GLU A 20 -5.21 -3.09 -14.53
CA GLU A 20 -4.79 -2.67 -15.88
C GLU A 20 -5.75 -1.65 -16.50
N PHE A 21 -7.07 -1.85 -16.35
CA PHE A 21 -8.06 -0.89 -16.84
C PHE A 21 -7.86 0.49 -16.20
N PHE A 22 -7.70 0.56 -14.87
CA PHE A 22 -7.41 1.82 -14.18
C PHE A 22 -6.07 2.41 -14.61
N SER A 23 -5.07 1.57 -14.85
CA SER A 23 -3.76 2.00 -15.32
C SER A 23 -3.84 2.70 -16.68
N LEU A 24 -4.62 2.13 -17.62
CA LEU A 24 -4.88 2.75 -18.92
C LEU A 24 -5.66 4.06 -18.79
N LEU A 25 -6.69 4.10 -17.94
CA LEU A 25 -7.50 5.30 -17.69
C LEU A 25 -6.67 6.46 -17.11
N MET A 26 -5.74 6.17 -16.20
CA MET A 26 -4.85 7.18 -15.63
C MET A 26 -3.79 7.65 -16.63
N ARG A 27 -3.33 6.76 -17.52
CA ARG A 27 -2.40 7.14 -18.60
C ARG A 27 -3.08 7.98 -19.68
N SER A 28 -4.36 7.77 -19.95
CA SER A 28 -5.12 8.58 -20.92
C SER A 28 -5.49 9.97 -20.40
N GLN A 29 -5.41 10.20 -19.09
CA GLN A 29 -5.71 11.47 -18.42
C GLN A 29 -4.52 11.92 -17.54
N PRO A 30 -3.41 12.41 -18.15
CA PRO A 30 -2.16 12.70 -17.44
C PRO A 30 -2.29 13.71 -16.30
N GLU A 31 -3.29 14.58 -16.33
CA GLU A 31 -3.62 15.53 -15.26
C GLU A 31 -3.88 14.84 -13.91
N LEU A 32 -4.36 13.59 -13.92
CA LEU A 32 -4.56 12.78 -12.70
C LEU A 32 -3.25 12.38 -12.04
N LEU A 33 -2.12 12.49 -12.73
CA LEU A 33 -0.79 12.08 -12.25
C LEU A 33 0.12 13.29 -11.94
N GLN A 34 -0.34 14.51 -12.14
CA GLN A 34 0.49 15.72 -12.04
C GLN A 34 0.08 16.64 -10.88
N GLY A 35 0.97 17.56 -10.51
CA GLY A 35 0.70 18.62 -9.53
C GLY A 35 0.26 18.11 -8.16
N VAL A 36 -0.88 18.61 -7.66
CA VAL A 36 -1.41 18.27 -6.33
C VAL A 36 -1.81 16.79 -6.22
N ASN A 37 -2.15 16.14 -7.34
CA ASN A 37 -2.58 14.75 -7.36
C ASN A 37 -1.47 13.80 -6.92
N GLN A 38 -0.20 14.17 -7.07
CA GLN A 38 0.92 13.41 -6.51
C GLN A 38 0.84 13.28 -4.98
N ARG A 39 0.31 14.28 -4.27
CA ARG A 39 0.09 14.20 -2.82
C ARG A 39 -1.07 13.27 -2.48
N TRP A 40 -2.13 13.29 -3.29
CA TRP A 40 -3.27 12.37 -3.14
C TRP A 40 -2.90 10.92 -3.39
N ILE A 41 -2.10 10.64 -4.43
CA ILE A 41 -1.54 9.32 -4.71
C ILE A 41 -0.77 8.81 -3.50
N ARG A 42 0.14 9.61 -2.95
CA ARG A 42 0.92 9.24 -1.76
C ARG A 42 0.05 9.03 -0.53
N PHE A 43 -0.99 9.84 -0.35
CA PHE A 43 -1.93 9.70 0.75
C PHE A 43 -2.70 8.37 0.61
N PHE A 44 -3.18 8.07 -0.58
CA PHE A 44 -3.90 6.82 -0.88
C PHE A 44 -3.03 5.60 -0.64
N LEU A 45 -1.79 5.58 -1.17
CA LEU A 45 -0.82 4.51 -0.91
C LEU A 45 -0.61 4.31 0.60
N LEU A 46 -0.41 5.39 1.35
CA LEU A 46 -0.16 5.31 2.79
C LEU A 46 -1.39 4.79 3.53
N ALA A 47 -2.59 5.23 3.15
CA ALA A 47 -3.84 4.78 3.75
C ALA A 47 -4.02 3.27 3.54
N VAL A 48 -3.80 2.76 2.33
CA VAL A 48 -3.86 1.33 2.01
C VAL A 48 -2.83 0.53 2.80
N TYR A 49 -1.57 0.99 2.83
CA TYR A 49 -0.52 0.28 3.56
C TYR A 49 -0.77 0.28 5.07
N ALA A 50 -1.21 1.40 5.64
CA ALA A 50 -1.50 1.49 7.05
C ALA A 50 -2.68 0.62 7.47
N THR A 51 -3.77 0.59 6.69
CA THR A 51 -4.93 -0.25 7.00
C THR A 51 -4.58 -1.74 6.92
N MET A 52 -3.82 -2.13 5.90
CA MET A 52 -3.32 -3.50 5.74
C MET A 52 -2.42 -3.91 6.93
N TYR A 53 -1.42 -3.09 7.25
CA TYR A 53 -0.48 -3.36 8.35
C TYR A 53 -1.17 -3.50 9.71
N LEU A 54 -2.13 -2.60 10.01
CA LEU A 54 -2.88 -2.65 11.26
C LEU A 54 -3.83 -3.85 11.30
N ASN A 55 -4.52 -4.15 10.20
CA ASN A 55 -5.41 -5.30 10.13
C ASN A 55 -4.64 -6.61 10.33
N ASP A 56 -3.48 -6.74 9.69
CA ASP A 56 -2.70 -7.97 9.73
C ASP A 56 -1.99 -8.15 11.06
N SER A 57 -1.57 -7.06 11.71
CA SER A 57 -1.08 -7.12 13.10
C SER A 57 -2.13 -7.66 14.07
N ARG A 58 -3.42 -7.37 13.85
CA ARG A 58 -4.53 -7.88 14.68
C ARG A 58 -4.84 -9.35 14.41
N ARG A 59 -4.36 -9.88 13.28
CA ARG A 59 -4.53 -11.27 12.84
C ARG A 59 -3.23 -12.07 12.98
N ALA A 60 -2.31 -11.62 13.84
CA ALA A 60 -1.01 -12.27 14.04
C ALA A 60 -1.13 -13.78 14.31
N ASP A 61 -2.12 -14.21 15.10
CA ASP A 61 -2.36 -15.62 15.41
C ASP A 61 -2.74 -16.45 14.16
N PHE A 62 -3.50 -15.86 13.24
CA PHE A 62 -3.84 -16.52 11.97
C PHE A 62 -2.60 -16.75 11.10
N TYR A 63 -1.74 -15.73 10.97
CA TYR A 63 -0.47 -15.88 10.25
C TYR A 63 0.43 -16.92 10.93
N SER A 64 0.52 -16.90 12.26
CA SER A 64 1.29 -17.89 13.02
C SER A 64 0.77 -19.31 12.81
N ALA A 65 -0.55 -19.51 12.74
CA ALA A 65 -1.16 -20.82 12.47
C ALA A 65 -0.82 -21.35 11.07
N LEU A 66 -0.51 -20.48 10.12
CA LEU A 66 -0.02 -20.82 8.79
C LEU A 66 1.52 -20.98 8.72
N GLY A 67 2.22 -20.83 9.85
CA GLY A 67 3.69 -20.84 9.89
C GLY A 67 4.34 -19.57 9.32
N LEU A 68 3.61 -18.46 9.27
CA LEU A 68 4.07 -17.19 8.72
C LEU A 68 4.27 -16.14 9.83
N ASN A 69 5.28 -15.30 9.66
CA ASN A 69 5.39 -14.06 10.41
C ASN A 69 4.55 -12.97 9.72
N TRP A 70 3.49 -12.49 10.38
CA TRP A 70 2.59 -11.48 9.80
C TRP A 70 3.35 -10.22 9.34
N ARG A 71 4.33 -9.78 10.12
CA ARG A 71 5.08 -8.54 9.86
C ARG A 71 5.96 -8.68 8.63
N GLU A 72 6.71 -9.77 8.53
CA GLU A 72 7.57 -10.02 7.38
C GLU A 72 6.75 -10.21 6.09
N TYR A 73 5.63 -10.92 6.19
CA TYR A 73 4.70 -11.09 5.07
C TYR A 73 4.16 -9.75 4.59
N ASP A 74 3.62 -8.95 5.50
CA ASP A 74 2.99 -7.67 5.14
C ASP A 74 4.01 -6.66 4.60
N GLN A 75 5.22 -6.61 5.17
CA GLN A 75 6.29 -5.78 4.62
C GLN A 75 6.73 -6.20 3.22
N ARG A 76 6.70 -7.50 2.91
CA ARG A 76 6.97 -7.99 1.55
C ARG A 76 5.86 -7.58 0.58
N VAL A 77 4.60 -7.74 1.00
CA VAL A 77 3.44 -7.32 0.20
C VAL A 77 3.48 -5.82 -0.07
N ILE A 78 3.69 -4.99 0.95
CA ILE A 78 3.79 -3.52 0.81
C ILE A 78 4.90 -3.14 -0.17
N ARG A 79 6.11 -3.72 -0.05
CA ARG A 79 7.21 -3.43 -0.98
C ARG A 79 6.85 -3.81 -2.42
N LEU A 80 6.27 -4.98 -2.61
CA LEU A 80 5.85 -5.46 -3.93
C LEU A 80 4.76 -4.56 -4.52
N THR A 81 3.72 -4.23 -3.76
CA THR A 81 2.65 -3.33 -4.19
C THR A 81 3.19 -1.94 -4.51
N ASN A 82 4.10 -1.40 -3.69
CA ASN A 82 4.74 -0.11 -3.95
C ASN A 82 5.56 -0.13 -5.24
N ASN A 83 6.29 -1.22 -5.51
CA ASN A 83 7.00 -1.43 -6.76
C ASN A 83 6.03 -1.51 -7.94
N ILE A 84 5.03 -2.40 -7.91
CA ILE A 84 4.03 -2.55 -8.97
C ILE A 84 3.35 -1.22 -9.28
N SER A 85 3.03 -0.41 -8.26
CA SER A 85 2.36 0.88 -8.45
C SER A 85 3.14 1.88 -9.32
N THR A 86 4.47 1.75 -9.42
CA THR A 86 5.31 2.57 -10.31
C THR A 86 4.99 2.38 -11.79
N GLN A 87 4.24 1.34 -12.16
CA GLN A 87 3.74 1.16 -13.53
C GLN A 87 2.86 2.33 -13.99
N VAL A 88 2.22 3.05 -13.06
CA VAL A 88 1.32 4.18 -13.35
C VAL A 88 1.71 5.41 -12.56
N TYR A 89 1.98 5.27 -11.26
CA TYR A 89 2.20 6.43 -10.40
C TYR A 89 3.58 7.04 -10.61
N PRO A 90 3.68 8.36 -10.79
CA PRO A 90 4.96 9.04 -10.95
C PRO A 90 5.72 9.21 -9.63
N VAL A 91 5.05 9.00 -8.50
CA VAL A 91 5.63 9.03 -7.15
C VAL A 91 5.07 7.90 -6.30
N THR A 92 5.92 7.33 -5.45
CA THR A 92 5.56 6.30 -4.47
C THR A 92 6.08 6.64 -3.08
N LEU A 93 5.79 5.79 -2.10
CA LEU A 93 6.29 5.95 -0.73
C LEU A 93 7.71 5.37 -0.60
N PRO A 94 8.58 5.97 0.22
CA PRO A 94 9.95 5.50 0.41
C PRO A 94 9.98 4.29 1.36
N VAL A 95 9.46 3.14 0.91
CA VAL A 95 9.23 1.95 1.75
C VAL A 95 10.53 1.33 2.31
N ASP A 96 11.66 1.57 1.65
CA ASP A 96 12.98 1.14 2.14
C ASP A 96 13.66 2.15 3.07
N ASN A 97 13.05 3.32 3.27
CA ASN A 97 13.49 4.23 4.33
C ASN A 97 13.29 3.54 5.69
N PRO A 98 14.33 3.47 6.55
CA PRO A 98 14.23 2.77 7.83
C PRO A 98 13.12 3.33 8.74
N GLN A 99 12.71 4.58 8.57
CA GLN A 99 11.63 5.19 9.35
C GLN A 99 10.24 4.77 8.88
N PHE A 100 10.08 4.31 7.64
CA PHE A 100 8.77 3.97 7.09
C PHE A 100 8.10 2.86 7.91
N PHE A 101 8.74 1.68 7.97
CA PHE A 101 8.20 0.57 8.74
C PHE A 101 8.32 0.78 10.25
N LYS A 102 9.32 1.52 10.75
CA LYS A 102 9.39 1.89 12.18
C LYS A 102 8.16 2.69 12.63
N ASN A 103 7.68 3.60 11.79
CA ASN A 103 6.46 4.34 12.09
C ASN A 103 5.22 3.44 12.01
N LEU A 104 5.12 2.53 11.04
CA LEU A 104 4.01 1.57 10.96
C LEU A 104 4.01 0.57 12.14
N ASP A 105 5.17 0.11 12.58
CA ASP A 105 5.33 -0.70 13.80
C ASP A 105 4.83 0.05 15.03
N ALA A 106 5.16 1.34 15.14
CA ALA A 106 4.65 2.18 16.22
C ALA A 106 3.13 2.31 16.14
N CYS A 107 2.55 2.48 14.94
CA CYS A 107 1.10 2.49 14.74
C CYS A 107 0.46 1.18 15.19
N ALA A 108 0.99 0.02 14.78
CA ALA A 108 0.47 -1.29 15.19
C ALA A 108 0.49 -1.46 16.72
N ARG A 109 1.59 -1.05 17.36
CA ARG A 109 1.70 -1.06 18.82
C ARG A 109 0.69 -0.14 19.50
N TYR A 110 0.52 1.09 19.01
CA TYR A 110 -0.45 2.04 19.55
C TYR A 110 -1.87 1.56 19.36
N ASP A 111 -2.19 0.96 18.22
CA ASP A 111 -3.49 0.35 17.94
C ASP A 111 -3.80 -0.75 18.96
N ALA A 112 -2.88 -1.71 19.14
CA ALA A 112 -3.04 -2.81 20.09
C ALA A 112 -3.26 -2.30 21.54
N LEU A 113 -2.43 -1.36 22.00
CA LEU A 113 -2.56 -0.77 23.34
C LEU A 113 -3.86 0.03 23.51
N SER A 114 -4.27 0.78 22.48
CA SER A 114 -5.50 1.57 22.53
C SER A 114 -6.74 0.67 22.63
N ARG A 115 -6.77 -0.45 21.90
CA ARG A 115 -7.84 -1.45 21.98
C ARG A 115 -7.93 -2.11 23.35
N GLN A 116 -6.79 -2.43 23.97
CA GLN A 116 -6.76 -2.99 25.34
C GLN A 116 -7.31 -1.99 26.38
N LEU A 117 -7.02 -0.70 26.21
CA LEU A 117 -7.56 0.35 27.08
C LEU A 117 -9.05 0.59 26.84
N ASP A 118 -9.49 0.61 25.58
CA ASP A 118 -10.90 0.77 25.24
C ASP A 118 -11.77 -0.35 25.84
N ALA A 119 -11.24 -1.58 25.89
CA ALA A 119 -11.92 -2.73 26.51
C ALA A 119 -12.18 -2.57 28.02
N ARG A 120 -11.44 -1.70 28.73
CA ARG A 120 -11.66 -1.44 30.16
C ARG A 120 -12.83 -0.50 30.43
N GLY A 121 -13.15 0.38 29.49
CA GLY A 121 -14.33 1.27 29.54
C GLY A 121 -14.26 2.47 30.50
N ASP A 122 -13.29 2.55 31.41
CA ASP A 122 -13.15 3.66 32.36
C ASP A 122 -12.63 4.97 31.71
N ALA A 123 -12.94 6.12 32.34
CA ALA A 123 -12.62 7.44 31.79
C ALA A 123 -11.11 7.68 31.60
N ILE A 124 -10.28 7.16 32.51
CA ILE A 124 -8.82 7.29 32.42
C ILE A 124 -8.30 6.48 31.23
N SER A 125 -8.80 5.25 31.06
CA SER A 125 -8.44 4.39 29.92
C SER A 125 -8.89 5.00 28.59
N LYS A 126 -10.07 5.62 28.52
CA LYS A 126 -10.51 6.35 27.32
C LYS A 126 -9.59 7.52 26.98
N LEU A 127 -9.18 8.32 27.97
CA LEU A 127 -8.24 9.42 27.73
C LEU A 127 -6.87 8.92 27.25
N ARG A 128 -6.35 7.85 27.86
CA ARG A 128 -5.09 7.21 27.44
C ARG A 128 -5.19 6.62 26.03
N SER A 129 -6.31 5.98 25.70
CA SER A 129 -6.60 5.45 24.37
C SER A 129 -6.66 6.58 23.33
N ALA A 130 -7.34 7.69 23.63
CA ALA A 130 -7.39 8.86 22.76
C ALA A 130 -5.98 9.41 22.48
N ARG A 131 -5.12 9.54 23.51
CA ARG A 131 -3.71 9.93 23.34
C ARG A 131 -2.95 8.99 22.41
N LEU A 132 -3.14 7.68 22.52
CA LEU A 132 -2.48 6.70 21.64
C LEU A 132 -2.98 6.81 20.19
N LYS A 133 -4.29 7.00 19.98
CA LYS A 133 -4.88 7.22 18.66
C LYS A 133 -4.35 8.50 18.00
N SER A 134 -4.20 9.58 18.77
CA SER A 134 -3.53 10.80 18.31
C SER A 134 -2.06 10.55 17.95
N ALA A 135 -1.32 9.81 18.78
CA ALA A 135 0.06 9.45 18.49
C ALA A 135 0.20 8.59 17.22
N LEU A 136 -0.76 7.70 16.96
CA LEU A 136 -0.85 6.93 15.71
C LEU A 136 -1.05 7.87 14.51
N GLY A 137 -2.00 8.81 14.59
CA GLY A 137 -2.21 9.82 13.55
C GLY A 137 -0.95 10.64 13.26
N LEU A 138 -0.21 11.03 14.30
CA LEU A 138 1.07 11.74 14.16
C LEU A 138 2.16 10.88 13.49
N ARG A 139 2.19 9.57 13.76
CA ARG A 139 3.13 8.66 13.09
C ARG A 139 2.80 8.50 11.61
N LEU A 140 1.53 8.35 11.25
CA LEU A 140 1.11 8.34 9.85
C LEU A 140 1.45 9.65 9.15
N PHE A 141 1.20 10.79 9.78
CA PHE A 141 1.59 12.09 9.24
C PHE A 141 3.11 12.22 9.08
N SER A 142 3.89 11.74 10.04
CA SER A 142 5.35 11.69 9.94
C SER A 142 5.81 10.82 8.75
N THR A 143 5.18 9.66 8.54
CA THR A 143 5.45 8.81 7.38
C THR A 143 5.09 9.49 6.07
N PHE A 144 3.95 10.19 6.01
CA PHE A 144 3.53 10.94 4.83
C PHE A 144 4.52 12.08 4.47
N ARG A 145 5.20 12.66 5.46
CA ARG A 145 6.20 13.72 5.25
C ARG A 145 7.58 13.21 4.85
N LEU A 146 7.84 11.91 4.88
CA LEU A 146 9.09 11.36 4.34
C LEU A 146 9.25 11.75 2.86
N PRO A 147 10.49 11.90 2.34
CA PRO A 147 10.70 12.29 0.95
C PRO A 147 10.09 11.25 0.00
N ALA A 148 9.31 11.72 -0.97
CA ALA A 148 8.70 10.83 -1.96
C ALA A 148 9.78 10.15 -2.81
N GLN A 149 9.52 8.91 -3.22
CA GLN A 149 10.34 8.24 -4.22
C GLN A 149 9.76 8.55 -5.60
N VAL A 150 10.57 9.14 -6.48
CA VAL A 150 10.16 9.44 -7.85
C VAL A 150 10.30 8.19 -8.71
N THR A 151 9.28 7.92 -9.53
CA THR A 151 9.32 6.86 -10.52
C THR A 151 10.20 7.30 -11.69
N THR A 152 11.20 6.49 -11.99
CA THR A 152 12.14 6.63 -13.11
C THR A 152 12.08 5.36 -13.96
N GLU A 153 12.63 5.36 -15.17
CA GLU A 153 12.69 4.14 -15.98
C GLU A 153 13.46 3.00 -15.27
N ALA A 154 14.49 3.35 -14.49
CA ALA A 154 15.32 2.39 -13.78
C ALA A 154 14.59 1.66 -12.64
N ASN A 155 13.60 2.29 -12.01
CA ASN A 155 12.84 1.71 -10.89
C ASN A 155 11.39 1.39 -11.22
N ARG A 156 10.97 1.63 -12.47
CA ARG A 156 9.62 1.31 -12.95
C ARG A 156 9.44 -0.21 -13.01
N TRP A 157 8.29 -0.66 -12.55
CA TRP A 157 7.85 -2.05 -12.65
C TRP A 157 7.90 -2.52 -14.10
N GLN A 158 8.62 -3.63 -14.33
CA GLN A 158 8.83 -4.23 -15.65
C GLN A 158 7.88 -5.41 -15.90
N GLY A 159 6.96 -5.68 -14.97
CA GLY A 159 6.08 -6.84 -15.04
C GLY A 159 6.57 -8.04 -14.25
N LEU A 160 5.69 -9.04 -14.11
CA LEU A 160 6.02 -10.34 -13.52
C LEU A 160 6.25 -11.34 -14.66
N ALA A 161 7.36 -12.10 -14.62
CA ALA A 161 7.60 -13.15 -15.60
C ALA A 161 6.45 -14.18 -15.59
N GLY A 162 5.87 -14.47 -16.76
CA GLY A 162 4.74 -15.40 -16.90
C GLY A 162 3.35 -14.79 -16.68
N PHE A 163 3.24 -13.52 -16.31
CA PHE A 163 1.97 -12.78 -16.32
C PHE A 163 1.87 -11.93 -17.61
N PRO A 164 0.67 -11.70 -18.15
CA PRO A 164 0.48 -10.80 -19.29
C PRO A 164 0.83 -9.36 -18.87
N ASN A 165 2.09 -9.01 -19.04
CA ASN A 165 2.58 -7.63 -18.93
C ASN A 165 2.23 -6.95 -20.24
N TYR A 166 1.09 -6.25 -20.29
CA TYR A 166 0.75 -5.49 -21.47
C TYR A 166 1.77 -4.35 -21.59
N PRO A 167 2.52 -4.26 -22.71
CA PRO A 167 3.51 -3.22 -22.85
C PRO A 167 2.77 -1.89 -22.76
N GLY A 168 3.06 -1.13 -21.69
CA GLY A 168 2.66 0.28 -21.61
C GLY A 168 3.09 0.97 -22.90
N PRO A 169 2.36 1.99 -23.37
CA PRO A 169 2.58 2.55 -24.68
C PRO A 169 4.03 3.01 -24.75
N ARG A 170 4.85 2.28 -25.51
CA ARG A 170 6.00 2.88 -26.17
C ARG A 170 5.39 4.04 -26.94
N MET A 171 5.64 5.26 -26.48
CA MET A 171 5.34 6.48 -27.21
C MET A 171 6.18 6.48 -28.48
N HIS A 172 5.81 5.66 -29.46
CA HIS A 172 5.91 6.10 -30.82
C HIS A 172 4.75 7.08 -30.97
N GLU A 173 5.06 8.37 -30.91
CA GLU A 173 4.22 9.43 -31.41
C GLU A 173 3.75 9.02 -32.81
N ARG A 174 2.58 8.41 -32.90
CA ARG A 174 1.82 8.48 -34.14
C ARG A 174 1.35 9.91 -34.19
N ALA A 175 2.17 10.75 -34.83
CA ALA A 175 1.75 12.03 -35.35
C ALA A 175 0.41 11.79 -36.05
N VAL A 176 -0.66 12.32 -35.45
CA VAL A 176 -1.94 12.42 -36.14
C VAL A 176 -1.72 13.53 -37.15
N SER A 177 -1.38 13.13 -38.39
CA SER A 177 -1.37 14.04 -39.52
C SER A 177 -2.78 14.58 -39.70
N ALA A 178 -2.84 15.91 -39.89
CA ALA A 178 -4.00 16.78 -40.03
C ALA A 178 -5.21 16.19 -40.78
#